data_AF-A0A6N9UT69-F1
#
_entry.id   AF-A0A6N9UT69-F1
#
_cell.length_a   1.000
_cell.length_b   1.000
_cell.length_c   1.000
_cell.angle_alpha   90.00
_cell.angle_beta   90.00
_cell.angle_gamma   90.00
#
_symmetry.space_group_name_H-M   'P 1'
#
loop_
_entity.id
_entity.type
_entity.pdbx_description
1 polymer ?
#
loop_
_entity_poly.entity_id
_entity_poly.type
_entity_poly.pdbx_seq_one_letter_code
_entity_poly.pdbx_strand_id
1 'polypeptide(L)'
;MADVSERAPSAQEMRTRAAAFVSGATRRGRLPLDYSVASLRVVDFLVEGLRRDGVEETRVGEVLLDLGAYVGEVLVRRAGATWIDFDADQRVYFGQPAGVRMPDGRVWNPLGKVRNCFAEGSSRESLRTFYLKLHGRTRGRRSAA
;
A
#
# COMPACT_ATOMS: atom_id res chain seq x y z
N MET A 1 -19.73 25.18 5.73
CA MET A 1 -18.58 24.32 6.01
C MET A 1 -19.00 22.90 5.69
N ALA A 2 -18.63 22.41 4.50
CA ALA A 2 -19.06 21.12 4.02
C ALA A 2 -18.64 20.01 5.00
N ASP A 3 -19.62 19.21 5.37
CA ASP A 3 -19.49 17.90 5.99
C ASP A 3 -18.55 17.05 5.11
N VAL A 4 -17.27 17.01 5.45
CA VAL A 4 -16.33 16.03 4.88
C VAL A 4 -16.63 14.73 5.60
N SER A 5 -17.76 14.10 5.26
CA SER A 5 -17.89 12.67 5.43
C SER A 5 -16.70 12.07 4.69
N GLU A 6 -15.73 11.52 5.43
CA GLU A 6 -14.50 10.90 4.94
C GLU A 6 -14.84 9.82 3.90
N ARG A 7 -15.02 10.24 2.64
CA ARG A 7 -15.17 9.32 1.54
C ARG A 7 -13.79 8.77 1.29
N ALA A 8 -13.52 7.61 1.90
CA ALA A 8 -12.25 6.95 1.75
C ALA A 8 -11.95 6.73 0.24
N PRO A 9 -10.68 6.89 -0.18
CA PRO A 9 -10.34 7.04 -1.59
C PRO A 9 -10.55 5.74 -2.38
N SER A 10 -11.19 5.89 -3.53
CA SER A 10 -11.36 4.87 -4.56
C SER A 10 -10.03 4.41 -5.17
N ALA A 11 -10.07 3.29 -5.86
CA ALA A 11 -8.96 2.75 -6.66
C ALA A 11 -8.30 3.80 -7.57
N GLN A 12 -9.11 4.65 -8.23
CA GLN A 12 -8.59 5.68 -9.12
C GLN A 12 -7.91 6.82 -8.33
N GLU A 13 -8.48 7.24 -7.21
CA GLU A 13 -7.90 8.25 -6.33
C GLU A 13 -6.57 7.77 -5.75
N MET A 14 -6.46 6.50 -5.38
CA MET A 14 -5.21 5.88 -4.93
C MET A 14 -4.11 5.95 -6.01
N ARG A 15 -4.43 5.67 -7.28
CA ARG A 15 -3.47 5.80 -8.39
C ARG A 15 -2.95 7.24 -8.52
N THR A 16 -3.86 8.22 -8.52
CA THR A 16 -3.50 9.64 -8.62
C THR A 16 -2.65 10.09 -7.44
N ARG A 17 -3.00 9.65 -6.23
CA ARG A 17 -2.27 9.96 -5.00
C ARG A 17 -0.83 9.46 -5.04
N ALA A 18 -0.60 8.22 -5.50
CA ALA A 18 0.75 7.68 -5.66
C ALA A 18 1.63 8.54 -6.59
N ALA A 19 1.06 8.98 -7.71
CA ALA A 19 1.77 9.86 -8.65
C ALA A 19 2.11 11.23 -8.06
N ALA A 20 1.16 11.82 -7.31
CA ALA A 20 1.37 13.08 -6.60
C ALA A 20 2.44 12.95 -5.51
N PHE A 21 2.42 11.86 -4.74
CA PHE A 21 3.39 11.57 -3.69
C PHE A 21 4.82 11.48 -4.24
N VAL A 22 5.05 10.70 -5.31
CA VAL A 22 6.37 10.59 -5.95
C VAL A 22 6.85 11.94 -6.50
N SER A 23 5.95 12.71 -7.11
CA SER A 23 6.25 14.05 -7.61
C SER A 23 6.70 14.99 -6.49
N GLY A 24 6.02 14.94 -5.33
CA GLY A 24 6.37 15.70 -4.14
C GLY A 24 7.69 15.27 -3.51
N ALA A 25 7.91 13.97 -3.35
CA ALA A 25 9.12 13.40 -2.76
C ALA A 25 10.37 13.70 -3.60
N THR A 26 10.23 13.65 -4.93
CA THR A 26 11.31 13.99 -5.87
C THR A 26 11.71 15.46 -5.75
N ARG A 27 10.73 16.35 -5.55
CA ARG A 27 10.96 17.80 -5.38
C ARG A 27 11.68 18.14 -4.07
N ARG A 28 11.37 17.43 -2.98
CA ARG A 28 11.80 17.80 -1.62
C ARG A 28 13.08 17.12 -1.14
N GLY A 29 13.51 16.01 -1.74
CA GLY A 29 14.69 15.30 -1.23
C GLY A 29 15.20 14.14 -2.07
N ARG A 30 14.80 14.03 -3.35
CA ARG A 30 15.19 12.93 -4.27
C ARG A 30 15.21 11.55 -3.61
N LEU A 31 14.17 11.24 -2.82
CA LEU A 31 13.98 9.87 -2.34
C LEU A 31 13.82 8.96 -3.56
N PRO A 32 14.52 7.80 -3.61
CA PRO A 32 14.47 6.90 -4.77
C PRO A 32 13.17 6.08 -4.80
N LEU A 33 12.05 6.77 -4.98
CA LEU A 33 10.69 6.23 -5.09
C LEU A 33 10.31 6.07 -6.56
N ASP A 34 10.99 5.14 -7.22
CA ASP A 34 10.96 4.87 -8.67
C ASP A 34 9.98 3.74 -9.08
N TYR A 35 9.06 3.37 -8.19
CA TYR A 35 8.17 2.22 -8.32
C TYR A 35 8.89 0.87 -8.52
N SER A 36 10.17 0.75 -8.15
CA SER A 36 10.87 -0.53 -8.12
C SER A 36 10.52 -1.35 -6.89
N VAL A 37 10.74 -2.66 -6.92
CA VAL A 37 10.63 -3.50 -5.72
C VAL A 37 11.66 -3.08 -4.66
N ALA A 38 12.82 -2.58 -5.08
CA ALA A 38 13.87 -2.10 -4.16
C ALA A 38 13.41 -0.88 -3.36
N SER A 39 12.64 0.03 -3.99
CA SER A 39 12.09 1.22 -3.34
C SER A 39 11.15 0.91 -2.16
N LEU A 40 10.58 -0.30 -2.06
CA LEU A 40 9.78 -0.70 -0.91
C LEU A 40 10.57 -0.67 0.40
N ARG A 41 11.89 -0.85 0.36
CA ARG A 41 12.74 -0.65 1.53
C ARG A 41 12.77 0.80 2.00
N VAL A 42 12.74 1.75 1.06
CA VAL A 42 12.67 3.19 1.38
C VAL A 42 11.36 3.47 2.09
N VAL A 43 10.25 2.88 1.62
CA VAL A 43 8.94 3.00 2.28
C VAL A 43 8.99 2.38 3.69
N ASP A 44 9.57 1.19 3.85
CA ASP A 44 9.76 0.57 5.18
C ASP A 44 10.55 1.49 6.13
N PHE A 45 11.57 2.21 5.64
CA PHE A 45 12.33 3.19 6.43
C PHE A 45 11.52 4.45 6.77
N LEU A 46 10.72 4.97 5.82
CA LEU A 46 9.85 6.13 6.08
C LEU A 46 8.80 5.82 7.14
N VAL A 47 8.16 4.65 7.05
CA VAL A 47 7.18 4.20 8.05
C VAL A 47 7.81 4.06 9.42
N GLU A 48 8.98 3.43 9.51
CA GLU A 48 9.70 3.29 10.78
C GLU A 48 10.17 4.64 11.35
N GLY A 49 10.57 5.59 10.49
CA GLY A 49 10.90 6.95 10.90
C GLY A 49 9.70 7.65 11.56
N LEU A 50 8.55 7.67 10.88
CA LEU A 50 7.30 8.22 11.41
C LEU A 50 6.92 7.59 12.75
N ARG A 51 7.09 6.28 12.88
CA ARG A 51 6.80 5.54 14.12
C ARG A 51 7.72 5.95 15.26
N ARG A 52 9.03 6.06 15.00
CA ARG A 52 10.04 6.44 16.01
C ARG A 52 9.90 7.87 16.50
N ASP A 53 9.40 8.75 15.63
CA ASP A 53 9.09 10.13 15.99
C ASP A 53 7.91 10.23 16.98
N GLY A 54 7.26 9.09 17.32
CA GLY A 54 6.22 9.01 18.33
C GLY A 54 4.94 9.76 17.94
N VAL A 55 4.73 9.97 16.64
CA VAL A 55 3.59 10.71 16.12
C VAL A 55 2.35 9.82 16.12
N GLU A 56 1.24 10.31 16.66
CA GLU A 56 -0.04 9.60 16.62
C GLU A 56 -0.48 9.29 15.18
N GLU A 57 -1.05 8.11 14.95
CA GLU A 57 -1.49 7.66 13.61
C GLU A 57 -2.42 8.68 12.93
N THR A 58 -3.31 9.30 13.71
CA THR A 58 -4.25 10.33 13.23
C THR A 58 -3.56 11.54 12.61
N ARG A 59 -2.34 11.87 13.04
CA ARG A 59 -1.54 12.99 12.50
C ARG A 59 -0.75 12.60 11.25
N VAL A 60 -0.46 11.31 11.06
CA VAL A 60 0.27 10.80 9.88
C VAL A 60 -0.62 10.08 8.88
N GLY A 61 -1.94 10.05 9.10
CA GLY A 61 -2.89 9.29 8.30
C GLY A 61 -2.80 9.57 6.80
N GLU A 62 -2.69 10.84 6.41
CA GLU A 62 -2.51 11.24 5.00
C GLU A 62 -1.19 10.74 4.40
N VAL A 63 -0.10 10.74 5.18
CA VAL A 63 1.20 10.24 4.72
C VAL A 63 1.17 8.72 4.61
N LEU A 64 0.56 8.02 5.57
CA LEU A 64 0.37 6.56 5.49
C LEU A 64 -0.52 6.19 4.29
N LEU A 65 -1.51 7.02 3.97
CA LEU A 65 -2.35 6.87 2.79
C LEU A 65 -1.54 7.02 1.49
N ASP A 66 -0.69 8.04 1.39
CA ASP A 66 0.24 8.25 0.27
C ASP A 66 1.21 7.06 0.10
N LEU A 67 1.79 6.58 1.20
CA LEU A 67 2.69 5.43 1.21
C LEU A 67 1.95 4.15 0.78
N GLY A 68 0.73 3.93 1.27
CA GLY A 68 -0.12 2.81 0.86
C GLY A 68 -0.47 2.84 -0.63
N ALA A 69 -0.79 4.02 -1.16
CA ALA A 69 -1.00 4.25 -2.59
C ALA A 69 0.26 3.91 -3.40
N TYR A 70 1.43 4.37 -2.96
CA TYR A 70 2.70 4.04 -3.61
C TYR A 70 2.98 2.54 -3.63
N VAL A 71 2.78 1.84 -2.51
CA VAL A 71 2.96 0.39 -2.42
C VAL A 71 2.03 -0.33 -3.39
N GLY A 72 0.76 0.07 -3.46
CA GLY A 72 -0.20 -0.51 -4.40
C GLY A 72 0.22 -0.30 -5.86
N GLU A 73 0.75 0.87 -6.21
CA GLU A 73 1.31 1.10 -7.56
C GLU A 73 2.53 0.22 -7.87
N VAL A 74 3.40 -0.05 -6.89
CA VAL A 74 4.49 -1.02 -7.07
C VAL A 74 3.93 -2.41 -7.38
N LEU A 75 2.88 -2.84 -6.69
CA LEU A 75 2.23 -4.14 -6.94
C LEU A 75 1.62 -4.20 -8.34
N VAL A 76 0.92 -3.15 -8.77
CA VAL A 76 0.34 -3.06 -10.11
C VAL A 76 1.43 -3.18 -11.17
N ARG A 77 2.51 -2.40 -11.05
CA ARG A 77 3.56 -2.32 -12.07
C ARG A 77 4.50 -3.51 -12.08
N ARG A 78 4.77 -4.12 -10.92
CA ARG A 78 5.83 -5.16 -10.78
C ARG A 78 5.28 -6.56 -10.58
N ALA A 79 4.05 -6.70 -10.08
CA ALA A 79 3.42 -7.99 -9.83
C ALA A 79 2.17 -8.25 -10.69
N GLY A 80 1.85 -7.34 -11.63
CA GLY A 80 0.69 -7.47 -12.51
C GLY A 80 -0.65 -7.33 -11.79
N ALA A 81 -0.66 -6.74 -10.59
CA ALA A 81 -1.89 -6.50 -9.86
C ALA A 81 -2.74 -5.42 -10.55
N THR A 82 -4.02 -5.35 -10.19
CA THR A 82 -4.93 -4.29 -10.63
C THR A 82 -5.57 -3.63 -9.42
N TRP A 83 -5.65 -2.30 -9.41
CA TRP A 83 -6.44 -1.60 -8.40
C TRP A 83 -7.91 -1.95 -8.55
N ILE A 84 -8.58 -2.14 -7.41
CA ILE A 84 -10.00 -2.43 -7.32
C ILE A 84 -10.62 -1.61 -6.19
N ASP A 85 -11.86 -1.20 -6.40
CA ASP A 85 -12.71 -0.79 -5.29
C ASP A 85 -13.23 -2.05 -4.59
N PHE A 86 -13.14 -2.08 -3.27
CA PHE A 86 -13.70 -3.17 -2.48
C PHE A 86 -15.23 -3.11 -2.52
N ASP A 87 -15.84 -4.30 -2.62
CA ASP A 87 -17.27 -4.47 -2.38
C ASP A 87 -17.61 -4.30 -0.89
N ALA A 88 -18.90 -4.36 -0.54
CA ALA A 88 -19.35 -4.13 0.83
C ALA A 88 -18.70 -5.10 1.84
N ASP A 89 -18.61 -6.38 1.49
CA ASP A 89 -18.05 -7.42 2.37
C ASP A 89 -16.53 -7.23 2.56
N GLN A 90 -15.82 -6.91 1.48
CA GLN A 90 -14.40 -6.60 1.52
C GLN A 90 -14.11 -5.33 2.32
N ARG A 91 -14.98 -4.31 2.26
CA ARG A 91 -14.83 -3.11 3.09
C ARG A 91 -14.97 -3.41 4.56
N VAL A 92 -15.92 -4.27 4.92
CA VAL A 92 -16.09 -4.74 6.31
C VAL A 92 -14.85 -5.50 6.77
N TYR A 93 -14.31 -6.38 5.92
CA TYR A 93 -13.14 -7.20 6.26
C TYR A 93 -11.84 -6.39 6.36
N PHE A 94 -11.58 -5.51 5.39
CA PHE A 94 -10.31 -4.78 5.29
C PHE A 94 -10.33 -3.41 5.98
N GLY A 95 -11.52 -2.91 6.35
CA GLY A 95 -11.70 -1.58 6.94
C GLY A 95 -11.30 -0.42 6.03
N GLN A 96 -11.10 -0.67 4.74
CA GLN A 96 -10.65 0.29 3.73
C GLN A 96 -11.49 0.15 2.45
N PRO A 97 -11.60 1.18 1.59
CA PRO A 97 -12.47 1.17 0.41
C PRO A 97 -11.83 0.55 -0.84
N ALA A 98 -10.50 0.43 -0.88
CA ALA A 98 -9.76 0.09 -2.08
C ALA A 98 -8.55 -0.78 -1.75
N GLY A 99 -8.15 -1.59 -2.73
CA GLY A 99 -6.94 -2.39 -2.66
C GLY A 99 -6.54 -2.90 -4.03
N VAL A 100 -5.77 -3.98 -4.06
CA VAL A 100 -5.28 -4.55 -5.30
C VAL A 100 -5.67 -6.02 -5.43
N ARG A 101 -6.03 -6.43 -6.64
CA ARG A 101 -6.25 -7.82 -7.03
C ARG A 101 -5.03 -8.33 -7.78
N MET A 102 -4.47 -9.43 -7.31
CA MET A 102 -3.35 -10.11 -7.96
C MET A 102 -3.84 -10.93 -9.18
N PRO A 103 -2.95 -11.29 -10.11
CA PRO A 103 -3.30 -12.17 -11.23
C PRO A 103 -3.87 -13.53 -10.83
N ASP A 104 -3.55 -14.03 -9.62
CA ASP A 104 -4.10 -15.27 -9.06
C ASP A 104 -5.51 -15.09 -8.45
N GLY A 105 -6.08 -13.89 -8.55
CA GLY A 105 -7.41 -13.53 -8.05
C GLY A 105 -7.44 -13.06 -6.59
N ARG A 106 -6.34 -13.22 -5.83
CA ARG A 106 -6.30 -12.81 -4.43
C ARG A 106 -6.33 -11.29 -4.27
N VAL A 107 -7.08 -10.84 -3.27
CA VAL A 107 -7.24 -9.42 -2.95
C VAL A 107 -6.36 -9.05 -1.75
N TRP A 108 -5.71 -7.89 -1.84
CA TRP A 108 -4.84 -7.37 -0.80
C TRP A 108 -5.12 -5.90 -0.53
N ASN A 109 -4.86 -5.46 0.71
CA ASN A 109 -4.98 -4.07 1.15
C ASN A 109 -3.58 -3.46 1.43
N PRO A 110 -2.97 -2.75 0.47
CA PRO A 110 -1.65 -2.14 0.64
C PRO A 110 -1.61 -1.10 1.77
N LEU A 111 -2.67 -0.30 1.92
CA LEU A 111 -2.76 0.70 2.98
C LEU A 111 -2.83 0.06 4.36
N GLY A 112 -3.70 -0.94 4.52
CA GLY A 112 -3.76 -1.72 5.76
C GLY A 112 -2.40 -2.34 6.09
N LYS A 113 -1.66 -2.81 5.07
CA LYS A 113 -0.32 -3.34 5.29
C LYS A 113 0.67 -2.28 5.80
N VAL A 114 0.64 -1.07 5.22
CA VAL A 114 1.45 0.07 5.68
C VAL A 114 1.10 0.47 7.11
N ARG A 115 -0.19 0.53 7.47
CA ARG A 115 -0.64 0.80 8.84
C ARG A 115 -0.19 -0.26 9.83
N ASN A 116 -0.25 -1.55 9.46
CA ASN A 116 0.29 -2.62 10.29
C ASN A 116 1.80 -2.47 10.50
N CYS A 117 2.57 -2.13 9.45
CA CYS A 117 4.00 -1.82 9.61
C CYS A 117 4.23 -0.62 10.55
N PHE A 118 3.39 0.41 10.47
CA PHE A 118 3.47 1.57 11.36
C PHE A 118 3.17 1.19 12.82
N ALA A 119 2.14 0.39 13.07
CA ALA A 119 1.75 -0.02 14.42
C ALA A 119 2.75 -1.02 15.05
N GLU A 120 3.18 -2.03 14.29
CA GLU A 120 3.98 -3.15 14.81
C GLU A 120 5.49 -2.97 14.62
N GLY A 121 5.91 -2.08 13.71
CA GLY A 121 7.30 -1.79 13.38
C GLY A 121 7.90 -2.70 12.30
N SER A 122 8.94 -2.17 11.63
CA SER A 122 9.52 -2.81 10.43
C SER A 122 10.31 -4.11 10.68
N SER A 123 10.53 -4.49 11.95
CA SER A 123 11.20 -5.73 12.35
C SER A 123 10.27 -6.95 12.32
N ARG A 124 8.96 -6.73 12.43
CA ARG A 124 7.92 -7.79 12.37
C ARG A 124 7.20 -7.78 11.04
N GLU A 125 7.02 -6.58 10.47
CA GLU A 125 6.33 -6.39 9.22
C GLU A 125 7.20 -5.64 8.21
N SER A 126 7.24 -6.09 6.96
CA SER A 126 7.98 -5.38 5.90
C SER A 126 7.23 -5.48 4.59
N LEU A 127 7.14 -4.34 3.89
CA LEU A 127 6.49 -4.21 2.60
C LEU A 127 7.28 -4.96 1.52
N ARG A 128 8.61 -4.99 1.62
CA ARG A 128 9.43 -5.83 0.73
C ARG A 128 9.19 -7.31 0.97
N THR A 129 9.14 -7.76 2.23
CA THR A 129 8.85 -9.17 2.55
C THR A 129 7.44 -9.54 2.13
N PHE A 130 6.49 -8.64 2.32
CA PHE A 130 5.13 -8.76 1.82
C PHE A 130 5.11 -9.00 0.31
N TYR A 131 5.78 -8.15 -0.49
CA TYR A 131 5.92 -8.33 -1.94
C TYR A 131 6.46 -9.71 -2.32
N LEU A 132 7.52 -10.17 -1.66
CA LEU A 132 8.13 -11.48 -1.96
C LEU A 132 7.18 -12.65 -1.65
N LYS A 133 6.36 -12.54 -0.60
CA LYS A 133 5.36 -13.57 -0.25
C LYS A 133 4.23 -13.68 -1.28
N LEU A 134 3.94 -12.62 -2.03
CA LEU A 134 2.93 -12.64 -3.11
C LEU A 134 3.34 -13.58 -4.26
N HIS A 135 4.64 -13.65 -4.55
CA HIS A 135 5.20 -14.50 -5.63
C HIS A 135 5.51 -15.93 -5.18
N GLY A 136 5.63 -16.18 -3.88
CA GLY A 136 5.95 -17.50 -3.34
C GLY A 136 4.82 -18.54 -3.40
N ARG A 137 3.59 -18.14 -3.80
CA ARG A 137 2.41 -19.03 -3.80
C ARG A 137 1.82 -19.32 -5.19
N THR A 138 2.53 -18.98 -6.28
CA THR A 138 2.08 -19.15 -7.67
C THR A 138 2.46 -20.48 -8.33
N ARG A 139 2.69 -21.56 -7.58
CA ARG A 139 2.77 -22.92 -8.14
C ARG A 139 1.97 -23.91 -7.30
N GLY A 140 0.70 -24.05 -7.67
CA GLY A 140 -0.20 -25.03 -7.06
C GLY A 140 -1.48 -25.26 -7.86
N ARG A 141 -1.48 -25.06 -9.18
CA ARG A 141 -2.53 -25.60 -10.03
C ARG A 141 -2.00 -26.89 -10.64
N ARG A 142 -2.12 -27.98 -9.89
CA ARG A 142 -2.12 -29.32 -10.49
C ARG A 142 -3.34 -29.35 -11.39
N SER A 143 -3.13 -29.45 -12.70
CA SER A 143 -4.16 -30.02 -13.58
C SER A 143 -4.48 -31.39 -13.02
N ALA A 144 -5.69 -31.55 -12.48
CA ALA A 144 -6.31 -32.86 -12.35
C ALA A 144 -6.75 -33.27 -13.76
N ALA A 145 -6.46 -34.53 -14.07
CA ALA A 145 -6.71 -35.22 -15.32
C ALA A 145 -8.19 -35.23 -15.73
#